data_AF-A0A3A9VC29-F1
#
_entry.id   AF-A0A3A9VC29-F1
#
_cell.length_a   1.000
_cell.length_b   1.000
_cell.length_c   1.000
_cell.angle_alpha   90.00
_cell.angle_beta   90.00
_cell.angle_gamma   90.00
#
_symmetry.space_group_name_H-M   'P 1'
#
loop_
_entity.id
_entity.type
_entity.pdbx_description
1 polymer ?
#
loop_
_entity_poly.entity_id
_entity_poly.type
_entity_poly.pdbx_seq_one_letter_code
_entity_poly.pdbx_strand_id
1 'polypeptide(L)'
;MRNIILSVIVLVLTFEISAQNVDLNNSTDYIRVQKVGESGFSRAFGLNGSNQLYIGSVEKTIGNIHFFNKGTNHLMTIRPNGNVGIGTTNPVSLLDVNGDAKIGSLANRHYLRITSKEWPEIRFETPSSDRLIRLGVAHADNIAYGVGEGDFYVYSNTVNKMPLIVNKNGNVYIAGNSGNVGIGTTNPGAWKLAVNGKIRAKEIKVETGWSDFVFYDDYKLPTLKEVEDHIKAKGHLQDIPSAKEVKEKGIFLGEMDAKLLQKIEELTLYTINQEKRINELESENENVGKENEELKILANKFLELQERLEKLESRK
;
A
#
# COMPACT_ATOMS: atom_id res chain seq x y z
N MET A 1 -72.52 83.01 -20.47
CA MET A 1 -71.36 82.20 -20.03
C MET A 1 -71.55 81.81 -18.58
N ARG A 2 -71.76 80.52 -18.30
CA ARG A 2 -71.75 79.96 -16.95
C ARG A 2 -71.37 78.48 -17.08
N ASN A 3 -70.12 78.15 -16.78
CA ASN A 3 -69.64 76.77 -16.71
C ASN A 3 -70.17 76.16 -15.41
N ILE A 4 -70.79 74.98 -15.45
CA ILE A 4 -70.98 74.15 -14.26
C ILE A 4 -70.63 72.70 -14.60
N ILE A 5 -69.79 72.16 -13.74
CA ILE A 5 -68.96 70.97 -13.86
C ILE A 5 -69.84 69.71 -13.82
N LEU A 6 -69.65 68.82 -14.80
CA LEU A 6 -70.16 67.45 -14.74
C LEU A 6 -69.23 66.64 -13.83
N SER A 7 -69.65 66.35 -12.60
CA SER A 7 -68.93 65.39 -11.74
C SER A 7 -69.19 63.98 -12.23
N VAL A 8 -68.23 63.40 -12.94
CA VAL A 8 -68.21 61.98 -13.26
C VAL A 8 -67.79 61.22 -11.99
N ILE A 9 -68.73 60.52 -11.36
CA ILE A 9 -68.44 59.57 -10.27
C ILE A 9 -67.93 58.29 -10.93
N VAL A 10 -66.62 58.05 -10.88
CA VAL A 10 -66.03 56.76 -11.24
C VAL A 10 -66.21 55.83 -10.03
N LEU A 11 -67.19 54.94 -10.10
CA LEU A 11 -67.35 53.87 -9.12
C LEU A 11 -66.28 52.81 -9.39
N VAL A 12 -65.16 52.87 -8.66
CA VAL A 12 -64.15 51.81 -8.69
C VAL A 12 -64.68 50.65 -7.84
N LEU A 13 -65.25 49.64 -8.50
CA LEU A 13 -65.57 48.36 -7.88
C LEU A 13 -64.27 47.61 -7.61
N THR A 14 -63.82 47.58 -6.35
CA THR A 14 -62.76 46.67 -5.91
C THR A 14 -63.38 45.30 -5.63
N PHE A 15 -63.01 44.29 -6.41
CA PHE A 15 -63.34 42.89 -6.12
C PHE A 15 -62.30 42.34 -5.14
N GLU A 16 -62.71 42.03 -3.91
CA GLU A 16 -61.88 41.25 -3.00
C GLU A 16 -62.01 39.76 -3.32
N ILE A 17 -60.94 39.16 -3.84
CA ILE A 17 -60.83 37.70 -3.93
C ILE A 17 -60.31 37.21 -2.58
N SER A 18 -61.23 36.93 -1.64
CA SER A 18 -60.90 36.20 -0.42
C SER A 18 -61.05 34.71 -0.69
N ALA A 19 -59.94 34.04 -0.95
CA ALA A 19 -59.89 32.59 -0.83
C ALA A 19 -59.68 32.27 0.66
N GLN A 20 -60.57 31.48 1.27
CA GLN A 20 -60.55 31.20 2.73
C GLN A 20 -59.18 30.77 3.28
N ASN A 21 -58.31 30.20 2.44
CA ASN A 21 -57.01 29.65 2.83
C ASN A 21 -55.81 30.34 2.17
N VAL A 22 -56.01 31.40 1.38
CA VAL A 22 -54.93 32.16 0.74
C VAL A 22 -55.19 33.65 0.93
N ASP A 23 -54.23 34.33 1.55
CA ASP A 23 -54.30 35.77 1.79
C ASP A 23 -53.28 36.52 0.92
N LEU A 24 -53.81 37.27 -0.04
CA LEU A 24 -53.09 38.13 -0.98
C LEU A 24 -53.25 39.62 -0.65
N ASN A 25 -54.12 39.98 0.31
CA ASN A 25 -54.52 41.37 0.60
C ASN A 25 -53.85 41.91 1.86
N ASN A 26 -52.75 41.29 2.30
CA ASN A 26 -52.06 41.71 3.50
C ASN A 26 -51.09 42.87 3.23
N SER A 27 -50.82 43.68 4.25
CA SER A 27 -49.87 44.81 4.19
C SER A 27 -48.41 44.37 4.17
N THR A 28 -48.14 43.10 3.86
CA THR A 28 -46.80 42.51 3.89
C THR A 28 -46.46 42.01 2.49
N ASP A 29 -45.18 41.96 2.14
CA ASP A 29 -44.75 41.52 0.81
C ASP A 29 -44.81 39.98 0.64
N TYR A 30 -45.83 39.33 1.23
CA TYR A 30 -45.97 37.87 1.29
C TYR A 30 -47.35 37.37 0.84
N ILE A 31 -47.33 36.27 0.11
CA ILE A 31 -48.46 35.35 0.00
C ILE A 31 -48.49 34.52 1.27
N ARG A 32 -49.64 34.48 1.94
CA ARG A 32 -49.83 33.63 3.12
C ARG A 32 -50.87 32.55 2.85
N VAL A 33 -50.65 31.38 3.43
CA VAL A 33 -51.57 30.23 3.31
C VAL A 33 -51.96 29.72 4.68
N GLN A 34 -53.18 29.22 4.79
CA GLN A 34 -53.71 28.60 6.00
C GLN A 34 -54.05 27.14 5.71
N LYS A 35 -53.63 26.25 6.62
CA LYS A 35 -54.08 24.85 6.57
C LYS A 35 -55.54 24.81 7.01
N VAL A 36 -56.38 24.15 6.22
CA VAL A 36 -57.82 23.99 6.53
C VAL A 36 -57.99 23.43 7.95
N GLY A 37 -58.76 24.12 8.78
CA GLY A 37 -59.06 23.74 10.16
C GLY A 37 -58.05 24.22 11.23
N GLU A 38 -56.94 24.83 10.84
CA GLU A 38 -56.02 25.49 11.78
C GLU A 38 -56.36 26.98 11.91
N SER A 39 -56.06 27.63 13.03
CA SER A 39 -56.18 29.09 13.13
C SER A 39 -54.96 29.79 12.53
N GLY A 40 -55.16 30.91 11.82
CA GLY A 40 -54.09 31.81 11.36
C GLY A 40 -53.33 31.37 10.10
N PHE A 41 -52.77 32.35 9.41
CA PHE A 41 -52.00 32.16 8.19
C PHE A 41 -50.50 31.98 8.48
N SER A 42 -49.82 31.23 7.63
CA SER A 42 -48.37 31.09 7.59
C SER A 42 -47.83 31.74 6.31
N ARG A 43 -46.69 32.43 6.40
CA ARG A 43 -46.01 32.91 5.19
C ARG A 43 -45.68 31.71 4.30
N ALA A 44 -45.98 31.83 3.01
CA ALA A 44 -45.74 30.78 2.03
C ALA A 44 -44.63 31.18 1.08
N PHE A 45 -44.73 32.40 0.52
CA PHE A 45 -43.80 32.94 -0.46
C PHE A 45 -43.81 34.46 -0.39
N GLY A 46 -42.66 35.12 -0.32
CA GLY A 46 -42.61 36.59 -0.31
C GLY A 46 -41.26 37.17 0.07
N LEU A 47 -41.18 38.50 0.03
CA LEU A 47 -39.96 39.24 0.37
C LEU A 47 -40.00 39.71 1.83
N ASN A 48 -38.85 39.71 2.50
CA ASN A 48 -38.70 40.43 3.77
C ASN A 48 -38.37 41.91 3.55
N GLY A 49 -38.34 42.70 4.63
CA GLY A 49 -37.98 44.12 4.58
C GLY A 49 -36.55 44.42 4.12
N SER A 50 -35.73 43.38 3.87
CA SER A 50 -34.40 43.47 3.24
C SER A 50 -34.39 42.89 1.81
N ASN A 51 -35.56 42.72 1.19
CA ASN A 51 -35.75 42.18 -0.17
C ASN A 51 -35.21 40.76 -0.39
N GLN A 52 -35.15 39.93 0.64
CA GLN A 52 -34.78 38.52 0.51
C GLN A 52 -36.03 37.67 0.27
N LEU A 53 -35.95 36.71 -0.66
CA LEU A 53 -37.05 35.77 -0.94
C LEU A 53 -37.14 34.67 0.11
N TYR A 54 -38.29 34.54 0.74
CA TYR A 54 -38.63 33.46 1.67
C TYR A 54 -39.61 32.50 1.01
N ILE A 55 -39.33 31.21 1.16
CA ILE A 55 -40.23 30.11 0.82
C ILE A 55 -40.42 29.31 2.11
N GLY A 56 -41.62 29.31 2.68
CA GLY A 56 -41.90 28.79 4.02
C GLY A 56 -42.26 29.89 5.04
N SER A 57 -42.55 29.48 6.27
CA SER A 57 -43.08 30.33 7.33
C SER A 57 -41.99 30.77 8.31
N VAL A 58 -42.08 32.03 8.72
CA VAL A 58 -41.30 32.64 9.82
C VAL A 58 -42.17 33.02 11.02
N GLU A 59 -43.49 32.88 10.91
CA GLU A 59 -44.47 33.35 11.93
C GLU A 59 -45.06 32.21 12.77
N LYS A 60 -45.01 30.98 12.26
CA LYS A 60 -45.41 29.74 12.94
C LYS A 60 -44.42 28.64 12.63
N THR A 61 -44.24 27.70 13.56
CA THR A 61 -43.55 26.43 13.32
C THR A 61 -44.23 25.72 12.15
N ILE A 62 -43.64 25.84 10.96
CA ILE A 62 -43.99 24.98 9.85
C ILE A 62 -43.29 23.65 10.02
N GLY A 63 -43.92 22.59 9.51
CA GLY A 63 -43.23 21.34 9.26
C GLY A 63 -42.15 21.51 8.18
N ASN A 64 -41.71 20.40 7.62
CA ASN A 64 -40.70 20.41 6.57
C ASN A 64 -41.18 21.16 5.31
N ILE A 65 -40.25 21.77 4.58
CA ILE A 65 -40.46 22.21 3.20
C ILE A 65 -40.09 21.06 2.28
N HIS A 66 -40.97 20.73 1.34
CA HIS A 66 -40.79 19.61 0.43
C HIS A 66 -40.84 20.06 -1.02
N PHE A 67 -39.88 19.58 -1.82
CA PHE A 67 -39.90 19.67 -3.27
C PHE A 67 -40.23 18.28 -3.84
N PHE A 68 -41.26 18.22 -4.69
CA PHE A 68 -41.75 16.98 -5.29
C PHE A 68 -41.87 17.12 -6.80
N ASN A 69 -41.82 15.99 -7.50
CA ASN A 69 -42.27 15.87 -8.88
C ASN A 69 -43.41 14.85 -8.91
N LYS A 70 -44.34 14.98 -9.86
CA LYS A 70 -45.52 14.10 -9.95
C LYS A 70 -45.05 12.63 -10.07
N GLY A 71 -45.42 11.80 -9.10
CA GLY A 71 -45.12 10.37 -9.08
C GLY A 71 -43.76 9.98 -8.48
N THR A 72 -42.97 10.92 -7.96
CA THR A 72 -41.75 10.60 -7.18
C THR A 72 -41.99 10.80 -5.69
N ASN A 73 -41.21 10.09 -4.86
CA ASN A 73 -41.02 10.48 -3.46
C ASN A 73 -40.33 11.86 -3.38
N HIS A 74 -40.26 12.44 -2.18
CA HIS A 74 -39.63 13.74 -1.90
C HIS A 74 -38.25 13.86 -2.54
N LEU A 75 -38.10 14.78 -3.50
CA LEU A 75 -36.83 15.03 -4.19
C LEU A 75 -35.86 15.75 -3.25
N MET A 76 -36.37 16.78 -2.57
CA MET A 76 -35.64 17.54 -1.57
C MET A 76 -36.54 17.85 -0.38
N THR A 77 -36.01 17.72 0.82
CA THR A 77 -36.66 18.06 2.09
C THR A 77 -35.79 19.03 2.85
N ILE A 78 -36.35 20.14 3.32
CA ILE A 78 -35.69 21.05 4.26
C ILE A 78 -36.43 20.96 5.58
N ARG A 79 -35.75 20.51 6.63
CA ARG A 79 -36.32 20.41 7.98
C ARG A 79 -36.25 21.77 8.70
N PRO A 80 -37.07 22.00 9.73
CA PRO A 80 -37.03 23.23 10.53
C PRO A 80 -35.68 23.48 11.22
N ASN A 81 -34.87 22.45 11.44
CA ASN A 81 -33.52 22.57 12.00
C ASN A 81 -32.44 22.93 10.94
N GLY A 82 -32.83 23.15 9.69
CA GLY A 82 -31.93 23.51 8.59
C GLY A 82 -31.35 22.33 7.82
N ASN A 83 -31.60 21.08 8.23
CA ASN A 83 -31.11 19.91 7.52
C ASN A 83 -31.79 19.77 6.15
N VAL A 84 -30.98 19.60 5.12
CA VAL A 84 -31.39 19.38 3.74
C VAL A 84 -31.20 17.92 3.38
N GLY A 85 -32.30 17.23 3.08
CA GLY A 85 -32.30 15.87 2.52
C GLY A 85 -32.54 15.91 1.02
N ILE A 86 -31.76 15.15 0.23
CA ILE A 86 -32.03 14.88 -1.19
C ILE A 86 -32.31 13.38 -1.32
N GLY A 87 -33.50 13.01 -1.80
CA GLY A 87 -33.96 11.61 -1.81
C GLY A 87 -34.31 11.02 -0.44
N THR A 88 -34.35 11.85 0.61
CA THR A 88 -34.75 11.47 1.98
C THR A 88 -35.61 12.56 2.62
N THR A 89 -36.55 12.16 3.49
CA THR A 89 -37.38 13.06 4.31
C THR A 89 -36.86 13.22 5.74
N ASN A 90 -35.91 12.37 6.15
CA ASN A 90 -35.38 12.34 7.50
C ASN A 90 -33.86 12.60 7.51
N PRO A 91 -33.37 13.72 6.93
CA PRO A 91 -31.94 14.00 6.92
C PRO A 91 -31.36 14.10 8.33
N VAL A 92 -30.29 13.35 8.59
CA VAL A 92 -29.61 13.31 9.91
C VAL A 92 -28.39 14.24 10.00
N SER A 93 -27.93 14.77 8.86
CA SER A 93 -26.88 15.78 8.73
C SER A 93 -27.41 17.03 8.03
N LEU A 94 -26.63 18.12 8.05
CA LEU A 94 -27.00 19.37 7.36
C LEU A 94 -27.29 19.16 5.86
N LEU A 95 -26.53 18.28 5.22
CA LEU A 95 -26.80 17.77 3.88
C LEU A 95 -26.73 16.25 3.92
N ASP A 96 -27.86 15.61 3.63
CA ASP A 96 -28.01 14.15 3.59
C ASP A 96 -28.54 13.74 2.22
N VAL A 97 -27.75 12.98 1.48
CA VAL A 97 -28.11 12.53 0.12
C VAL A 97 -28.31 11.02 0.17
N ASN A 98 -29.56 10.59 0.01
CA ASN A 98 -29.90 9.18 -0.16
C ASN A 98 -29.82 8.82 -1.65
N GLY A 99 -28.60 8.57 -2.12
CA GLY A 99 -28.25 8.32 -3.51
C GLY A 99 -26.84 8.84 -3.84
N ASP A 100 -26.50 8.87 -5.13
CA ASP A 100 -25.20 9.36 -5.59
C ASP A 100 -25.18 10.89 -5.74
N ALA A 101 -24.10 11.53 -5.27
CA ALA A 101 -23.85 12.96 -5.47
C ALA A 101 -22.72 13.16 -6.49
N LYS A 102 -23.03 13.86 -7.60
CA LYS A 102 -22.01 14.29 -8.56
C LYS A 102 -21.46 15.66 -8.17
N ILE A 103 -20.18 15.73 -7.82
CA ILE A 103 -19.47 16.99 -7.55
C ILE A 103 -18.52 17.27 -8.71
N GLY A 104 -18.82 18.29 -9.53
CA GLY A 104 -17.96 18.66 -10.67
C GLY A 104 -18.36 19.97 -11.34
N SER A 105 -17.50 20.47 -12.24
CA SER A 105 -17.75 21.64 -13.10
C SER A 105 -16.99 21.48 -14.44
N LEU A 106 -17.21 22.39 -15.39
CA LEU A 106 -16.59 22.36 -16.73
C LEU A 106 -15.17 22.98 -16.77
N ALA A 107 -14.60 23.35 -15.61
CA ALA A 107 -13.26 23.99 -15.51
C ALA A 107 -12.10 22.99 -15.24
N ASN A 108 -10.86 23.49 -15.17
CA ASN A 108 -9.63 22.69 -15.14
C ASN A 108 -9.34 21.90 -13.85
N ARG A 109 -9.83 22.33 -12.67
CA ARG A 109 -9.61 21.63 -11.39
C ARG A 109 -10.86 21.66 -10.53
N HIS A 110 -11.27 20.51 -10.04
CA HIS A 110 -12.36 20.33 -9.08
C HIS A 110 -11.85 19.55 -7.90
N TYR A 111 -12.22 19.96 -6.70
CA TYR A 111 -11.87 19.28 -5.48
C TYR A 111 -13.05 19.30 -4.52
N LEU A 112 -13.20 18.23 -3.74
CA LEU A 112 -13.96 18.26 -2.52
C LEU A 112 -13.09 18.94 -1.46
N ARG A 113 -13.42 20.19 -1.09
CA ARG A 113 -12.68 20.92 -0.05
C ARG A 113 -13.20 20.51 1.31
N ILE A 114 -12.38 19.82 2.08
CA ILE A 114 -12.61 19.59 3.50
C ILE A 114 -11.70 20.53 4.28
N THR A 115 -12.26 21.35 5.16
CA THR A 115 -11.51 22.28 5.99
C THR A 115 -11.99 22.13 7.43
N SER A 116 -11.05 21.79 8.31
CA SER A 116 -11.26 21.65 9.74
C SER A 116 -10.07 22.30 10.46
N LYS A 117 -10.27 22.73 11.71
CA LYS A 117 -9.15 23.25 12.53
C LYS A 117 -8.15 22.15 12.87
N GLU A 118 -8.63 20.91 12.90
CA GLU A 118 -7.85 19.71 13.16
C GLU A 118 -8.09 18.71 12.01
N TRP A 119 -7.80 17.42 12.23
CA TRP A 119 -7.95 16.28 11.33
C TRP A 119 -9.10 16.40 10.30
N PRO A 120 -8.83 16.96 9.09
CA PRO A 120 -9.82 17.01 8.03
C PRO A 120 -9.86 15.64 7.35
N GLU A 121 -11.05 15.03 7.32
CA GLU A 121 -11.24 13.64 6.88
C GLU A 121 -12.41 13.49 5.91
N ILE A 122 -12.26 12.57 4.96
CA ILE A 122 -13.36 11.93 4.25
C ILE A 122 -13.60 10.58 4.92
N ARG A 123 -14.84 10.31 5.32
CA ARG A 123 -15.24 9.09 6.02
C ARG A 123 -16.02 8.16 5.11
N PHE A 124 -15.67 6.88 5.15
CA PHE A 124 -16.42 5.78 4.56
C PHE A 124 -16.92 4.89 5.70
N GLU A 125 -18.24 4.72 5.80
CA GLU A 125 -18.88 4.01 6.90
C GLU A 125 -19.93 3.02 6.41
N THR A 126 -20.11 1.93 7.16
CA THR A 126 -21.24 1.02 6.96
C THR A 126 -22.29 1.26 8.05
N PRO A 127 -23.60 1.18 7.76
CA PRO A 127 -24.65 1.51 8.74
C PRO A 127 -24.63 0.68 10.03
N SER A 128 -23.97 -0.49 10.04
CA SER A 128 -24.10 -1.50 11.08
C SER A 128 -22.81 -1.82 11.84
N SER A 129 -21.73 -1.04 11.69
CA SER A 129 -20.50 -1.28 12.46
C SER A 129 -19.57 -0.09 12.55
N ASP A 130 -18.68 -0.10 13.55
CA ASP A 130 -17.50 0.79 13.68
C ASP A 130 -16.44 0.57 12.56
N ARG A 131 -16.78 -0.19 11.51
CA ARG A 131 -15.92 -0.41 10.34
C ARG A 131 -15.93 0.86 9.50
N LEU A 132 -15.01 1.72 9.88
CA LEU A 132 -14.80 3.04 9.32
C LEU A 132 -13.42 3.08 8.68
N ILE A 133 -13.36 3.53 7.44
CA ILE A 133 -12.11 3.94 6.79
C ILE A 133 -12.18 5.44 6.61
N ARG A 134 -11.08 6.13 6.93
CA ARG A 134 -10.97 7.57 6.72
C ARG A 134 -9.74 7.90 5.90
N LEU A 135 -9.88 8.90 5.03
CA LEU A 135 -8.79 9.50 4.30
C LEU A 135 -8.63 10.92 4.80
N GLY A 136 -7.44 11.31 5.23
CA GLY A 136 -7.25 12.63 5.82
C GLY A 136 -5.82 13.12 5.78
N VAL A 137 -5.63 14.32 6.30
CA VAL A 137 -4.32 14.94 6.50
C VAL A 137 -4.08 15.07 8.00
N ALA A 138 -2.89 14.71 8.47
CA ALA A 138 -2.56 14.78 9.87
C ALA A 138 -2.40 16.24 10.30
N HIS A 139 -3.12 16.63 11.34
CA HIS A 139 -3.05 17.98 11.90
C HIS A 139 -1.82 18.18 12.80
N ALA A 140 -1.33 17.11 13.42
CA ALA A 140 -0.22 17.14 14.34
C ALA A 140 0.52 15.80 14.30
N ASP A 141 1.74 15.80 14.82
CA ASP A 141 2.50 14.57 15.03
C ASP A 141 1.75 13.64 15.99
N ASN A 142 1.66 12.36 15.62
CA ASN A 142 1.05 11.34 16.46
C ASN A 142 1.81 10.01 16.33
N ILE A 143 2.69 9.74 17.30
CA ILE A 143 3.52 8.53 17.35
C ILE A 143 2.67 7.26 17.42
N ALA A 144 1.51 7.28 18.09
CA ALA A 144 0.65 6.11 18.19
C ALA A 144 0.10 5.66 16.83
N TYR A 145 -0.04 6.59 15.90
CA TYR A 145 -0.49 6.34 14.52
C TYR A 145 0.64 6.39 13.48
N GLY A 146 1.84 6.83 13.86
CA GLY A 146 3.02 6.88 12.99
C GLY A 146 2.99 8.01 11.96
N VAL A 147 2.22 9.07 12.19
CA VAL A 147 2.10 10.23 11.30
C VAL A 147 2.77 11.47 11.89
N GLY A 148 3.32 12.31 11.01
CA GLY A 148 3.70 13.68 11.29
C GLY A 148 2.67 14.68 10.79
N GLU A 149 2.70 15.92 11.31
CA GLU A 149 1.88 17.03 10.80
C GLU A 149 2.08 17.19 9.28
N GLY A 150 0.96 17.25 8.56
CA GLY A 150 0.91 17.39 7.10
C GLY A 150 0.89 16.07 6.32
N ASP A 151 1.02 14.93 6.98
CA ASP A 151 1.01 13.62 6.32
C ASP A 151 -0.41 13.26 5.84
N PHE A 152 -0.52 12.76 4.62
CA PHE A 152 -1.75 12.11 4.15
C PHE A 152 -1.82 10.68 4.69
N TYR A 153 -2.99 10.23 5.13
CA TYR A 153 -3.13 8.89 5.68
C TYR A 153 -4.46 8.22 5.29
N VAL A 154 -4.43 6.89 5.38
CA VAL A 154 -5.63 6.04 5.49
C VAL A 154 -5.72 5.59 6.94
N TYR A 155 -6.82 5.89 7.63
CA TYR A 155 -7.10 5.41 8.99
C TYR A 155 -8.13 4.28 8.94
N SER A 156 -7.92 3.25 9.76
CA SER A 156 -8.84 2.14 9.93
C SER A 156 -9.21 2.00 11.40
N ASN A 157 -10.48 2.23 11.72
CA ASN A 157 -11.01 2.06 13.07
C ASN A 157 -10.91 0.60 13.54
N THR A 158 -11.06 -0.37 12.63
CA THR A 158 -10.99 -1.82 12.95
C THR A 158 -9.66 -2.21 13.61
N VAL A 159 -8.55 -1.62 13.15
CA VAL A 159 -7.21 -1.88 13.70
C VAL A 159 -6.71 -0.73 14.57
N ASN A 160 -7.48 0.35 14.67
CA ASN A 160 -7.13 1.60 15.32
C ASN A 160 -5.71 2.11 14.95
N LYS A 161 -5.40 2.10 13.65
CA LYS A 161 -4.08 2.48 13.10
C LYS A 161 -4.23 3.14 11.72
N MET A 162 -3.14 3.73 11.25
CA MET A 162 -3.02 4.30 9.90
C MET A 162 -2.19 3.38 9.00
N PRO A 163 -2.80 2.39 8.32
CA PRO A 163 -2.07 1.38 7.56
C PRO A 163 -1.28 1.90 6.35
N LEU A 164 -1.64 3.06 5.82
CA LEU A 164 -1.00 3.68 4.67
C LEU A 164 -0.83 5.17 4.93
N ILE A 165 0.39 5.66 4.75
CA ILE A 165 0.76 7.05 4.98
C ILE A 165 1.55 7.53 3.76
N VAL A 166 1.22 8.70 3.25
CA VAL A 166 2.09 9.47 2.36
C VAL A 166 2.55 10.67 3.15
N ASN A 167 3.82 10.69 3.56
CA ASN A 167 4.29 11.78 4.39
C ASN A 167 4.37 13.10 3.61
N LYS A 168 4.53 14.22 4.32
CA LYS A 168 4.68 15.55 3.70
C LYS A 168 5.85 15.68 2.71
N ASN A 169 6.82 14.76 2.76
CA ASN A 169 7.95 14.69 1.83
C ASN A 169 7.65 13.83 0.58
N GLY A 170 6.47 13.21 0.48
CA GLY A 170 6.04 12.38 -0.65
C GLY A 170 6.40 10.89 -0.54
N ASN A 171 6.97 10.45 0.58
CA ASN A 171 7.30 9.03 0.79
C ASN A 171 6.04 8.25 1.19
N VAL A 172 5.89 7.04 0.65
CA VAL A 172 4.80 6.12 1.00
C VAL A 172 5.28 5.13 2.05
N TYR A 173 4.58 5.06 3.18
CA TYR A 173 4.79 4.09 4.25
C TYR A 173 3.58 3.18 4.37
N ILE A 174 3.84 1.87 4.44
CA ILE A 174 2.85 0.90 4.93
C ILE A 174 3.10 0.79 6.43
N ALA A 175 2.30 1.50 7.24
CA ALA A 175 2.51 1.64 8.68
C ALA A 175 1.54 0.76 9.51
N GLY A 176 1.79 0.57 10.81
CA GLY A 176 0.93 -0.20 11.73
C GLY A 176 1.48 -1.56 12.18
N ASN A 177 0.86 -2.16 13.22
CA ASN A 177 1.41 -3.32 13.96
C ASN A 177 1.72 -4.57 13.10
N SER A 178 1.06 -4.76 11.95
CA SER A 178 1.47 -5.77 10.97
C SER A 178 2.20 -5.12 9.79
N GLY A 179 1.66 -4.09 9.15
CA GLY A 179 2.34 -3.33 8.08
C GLY A 179 2.84 -4.21 6.92
N ASN A 180 2.26 -5.40 6.77
CA ASN A 180 2.70 -6.41 5.81
C ASN A 180 2.01 -6.18 4.46
N VAL A 181 2.78 -6.29 3.38
CA VAL A 181 2.31 -6.14 2.01
C VAL A 181 2.17 -7.52 1.37
N GLY A 182 0.95 -7.88 0.99
CA GLY A 182 0.66 -9.06 0.17
C GLY A 182 0.51 -8.67 -1.30
N ILE A 183 1.31 -9.27 -2.19
CA ILE A 183 1.17 -9.15 -3.65
C ILE A 183 0.75 -10.51 -4.20
N GLY A 184 -0.48 -10.62 -4.70
CA GLY A 184 -1.06 -11.90 -5.12
C GLY A 184 -1.46 -12.84 -3.96
N THR A 185 -1.44 -12.35 -2.72
CA THR A 185 -1.93 -13.05 -1.52
C THR A 185 -2.63 -12.06 -0.59
N THR A 186 -3.69 -12.51 0.09
CA THR A 186 -4.38 -11.76 1.16
C THR A 186 -3.84 -12.09 2.55
N ASN A 187 -3.02 -13.14 2.68
CA ASN A 187 -2.39 -13.53 3.92
C ASN A 187 -0.86 -13.46 3.76
N PRO A 188 -0.23 -12.33 4.11
CA PRO A 188 1.22 -12.22 4.08
C PRO A 188 1.91 -12.94 5.25
N GLY A 189 1.17 -13.48 6.23
CA GLY A 189 1.73 -14.17 7.39
C GLY A 189 2.66 -13.26 8.21
N ALA A 190 3.82 -13.79 8.58
CA ALA A 190 4.86 -13.06 9.31
C ALA A 190 5.76 -12.19 8.40
N TRP A 191 5.56 -12.21 7.08
CA TRP A 191 6.43 -11.55 6.12
C TRP A 191 6.01 -10.10 5.90
N LYS A 192 6.98 -9.18 5.97
CA LYS A 192 6.75 -7.75 5.65
C LYS A 192 6.36 -7.55 4.19
N LEU A 193 6.90 -8.36 3.29
CA LEU A 193 6.52 -8.42 1.88
C LEU A 193 6.36 -9.89 1.50
N ALA A 194 5.14 -10.31 1.20
CA ALA A 194 4.83 -11.65 0.69
C ALA A 194 4.34 -11.54 -0.76
N VAL A 195 5.04 -12.21 -1.68
CA VAL A 195 4.70 -12.19 -3.11
C VAL A 195 4.39 -13.62 -3.56
N ASN A 196 3.14 -13.87 -3.94
CA ASN A 196 2.73 -15.11 -4.60
C ASN A 196 2.93 -14.95 -6.12
N GLY A 197 4.18 -14.94 -6.55
CA GLY A 197 4.56 -14.67 -7.92
C GLY A 197 6.05 -14.37 -8.09
N LYS A 198 6.44 -13.91 -9.28
CA LYS A 198 7.83 -13.53 -9.60
C LYS A 198 8.10 -12.07 -9.25
N ILE A 199 9.30 -11.80 -8.73
CA ILE A 199 9.80 -10.45 -8.48
C ILE A 199 10.88 -10.15 -9.52
N ARG A 200 10.80 -8.99 -10.19
CA ARG A 200 11.88 -8.47 -11.04
C ARG A 200 12.48 -7.25 -10.36
N ALA A 201 13.78 -7.31 -10.08
CA ALA A 201 14.54 -6.21 -9.51
C ALA A 201 15.81 -6.00 -10.35
N LYS A 202 16.31 -4.76 -10.40
CA LYS A 202 17.63 -4.48 -10.98
C LYS A 202 18.74 -4.85 -10.00
N GLU A 203 18.49 -4.65 -8.70
CA GLU A 203 19.42 -4.92 -7.61
C GLU A 203 18.65 -5.18 -6.32
N ILE A 204 19.20 -6.04 -5.46
CA ILE A 204 18.69 -6.32 -4.12
C ILE A 204 19.89 -6.35 -3.17
N LYS A 205 19.89 -5.49 -2.15
CA LYS A 205 20.82 -5.59 -1.02
C LYS A 205 20.18 -6.46 0.06
N VAL A 206 20.83 -7.57 0.41
CA VAL A 206 20.41 -8.47 1.49
C VAL A 206 21.37 -8.28 2.65
N GLU A 207 20.85 -7.97 3.83
CA GLU A 207 21.64 -7.85 5.06
C GLU A 207 21.50 -9.14 5.86
N THR A 208 22.56 -9.94 5.91
CA THR A 208 22.64 -11.24 6.60
C THR A 208 24.01 -11.40 7.27
N GLY A 209 24.18 -12.41 8.13
CA GLY A 209 25.49 -12.80 8.66
C GLY A 209 26.40 -13.34 7.55
N TRP A 210 27.64 -12.88 7.51
CA TRP A 210 28.62 -13.24 6.47
C TRP A 210 29.42 -14.49 6.86
N SER A 211 29.73 -15.35 5.88
CA SER A 211 30.52 -16.57 6.06
C SER A 211 31.97 -16.27 5.69
N ASP A 212 32.83 -15.96 6.67
CA ASP A 212 34.30 -15.82 6.51
C ASP A 212 35.06 -16.70 7.51
N PHE A 213 34.37 -17.68 8.11
CA PHE A 213 34.93 -18.51 9.17
C PHE A 213 35.73 -19.71 8.64
N VAL A 214 35.67 -19.99 7.33
CA VAL A 214 36.36 -21.15 6.71
C VAL A 214 37.88 -20.97 6.75
N PHE A 215 38.36 -19.73 6.85
CA PHE A 215 39.79 -19.40 6.93
C PHE A 215 40.33 -19.31 8.35
N TYR A 216 39.52 -19.56 9.39
CA TYR A 216 40.00 -19.53 10.76
C TYR A 216 40.79 -20.80 11.11
N ASP A 217 41.81 -20.66 11.96
CA ASP A 217 42.73 -21.74 12.32
C ASP A 217 42.03 -22.95 12.98
N ASP A 218 40.86 -22.73 13.60
CA ASP A 218 40.03 -23.75 14.23
C ASP A 218 39.02 -24.41 13.28
N TYR A 219 38.93 -23.94 12.03
CA TYR A 219 38.05 -24.52 11.03
C TYR A 219 38.52 -25.91 10.62
N LYS A 220 37.69 -26.92 10.89
CA LYS A 220 37.96 -28.30 10.48
C LYS A 220 37.45 -28.52 9.07
N LEU A 221 38.30 -28.26 8.09
CA LEU A 221 38.03 -28.60 6.70
C LEU A 221 37.79 -30.12 6.58
N PRO A 222 36.61 -30.56 6.09
CA PRO A 222 36.37 -31.98 5.84
C PRO A 222 37.41 -32.55 4.87
N THR A 223 37.61 -33.86 4.89
CA THR A 223 38.39 -34.53 3.85
C THR A 223 37.52 -34.77 2.62
N LEU A 224 38.13 -34.82 1.41
CA LEU A 224 37.38 -35.14 0.19
C LEU A 224 36.67 -36.51 0.27
N LYS A 225 37.22 -37.45 1.05
CA LYS A 225 36.59 -38.74 1.32
C LYS A 225 35.31 -38.58 2.16
N GLU A 226 35.35 -37.78 3.22
CA GLU A 226 34.16 -37.48 4.04
C GLU A 226 33.09 -36.75 3.22
N VAL A 227 33.50 -35.82 2.36
CA VAL A 227 32.59 -35.13 1.43
C VAL A 227 31.96 -36.13 0.46
N GLU A 228 32.74 -37.03 -0.14
CA GLU A 228 32.25 -38.07 -1.04
C GLU A 228 31.26 -39.00 -0.35
N ASP A 229 31.61 -39.48 0.85
CA ASP A 229 30.77 -40.36 1.65
C ASP A 229 29.44 -39.66 2.05
N HIS A 230 29.49 -38.37 2.38
CA HIS A 230 28.28 -37.58 2.64
C HIS A 230 27.40 -37.47 1.41
N ILE A 231 27.96 -37.16 0.24
CA ILE A 231 27.21 -37.08 -1.02
C ILE A 231 26.58 -38.43 -1.36
N LYS A 232 27.31 -39.55 -1.19
CA LYS A 232 26.74 -40.89 -1.40
C LYS A 232 25.59 -41.19 -0.46
N ALA A 233 25.68 -40.75 0.80
CA ALA A 233 24.65 -41.01 1.82
C ALA A 233 23.42 -40.08 1.72
N LYS A 234 23.61 -38.82 1.32
CA LYS A 234 22.58 -37.76 1.41
C LYS A 234 22.15 -37.20 0.05
N GLY A 235 22.97 -37.34 -0.98
CA GLY A 235 22.70 -36.85 -2.33
C GLY A 235 22.87 -35.34 -2.52
N HIS A 236 23.50 -34.64 -1.57
CA HIS A 236 23.82 -33.22 -1.65
C HIS A 236 25.08 -32.91 -0.82
N LEU A 237 25.62 -31.69 -0.96
CA LEU A 237 26.75 -31.23 -0.17
C LEU A 237 26.34 -31.02 1.30
N GLN A 238 27.32 -31.15 2.21
CA GLN A 238 27.15 -30.78 3.61
C GLN A 238 26.69 -29.33 3.74
N ASP A 239 25.85 -29.02 4.72
CA ASP A 239 25.27 -27.69 5.03
C ASP A 239 24.32 -27.10 3.97
N ILE A 240 24.38 -27.58 2.73
CA ILE A 240 23.44 -27.26 1.66
C ILE A 240 22.17 -28.09 1.84
N PRO A 241 20.98 -27.47 1.94
CA PRO A 241 19.73 -28.20 2.10
C PRO A 241 19.42 -29.03 0.85
N SER A 242 18.70 -30.13 1.06
CA SER A 242 18.25 -30.98 -0.03
C SER A 242 17.20 -30.28 -0.91
N ALA A 243 17.10 -30.69 -2.18
CA ALA A 243 16.07 -30.18 -3.10
C ALA A 243 14.64 -30.38 -2.57
N LYS A 244 14.41 -31.46 -1.79
CA LYS A 244 13.12 -31.73 -1.15
C LYS A 244 12.80 -30.69 -0.07
N GLU A 245 13.76 -30.38 0.80
CA GLU A 245 13.58 -29.38 1.85
C GLU A 245 13.33 -27.99 1.28
N VAL A 246 14.09 -27.59 0.24
CA VAL A 246 13.91 -26.29 -0.42
C VAL A 246 12.54 -26.20 -1.10
N LYS A 247 12.04 -27.31 -1.70
CA LYS A 247 10.71 -27.33 -2.32
C LYS A 247 9.59 -27.16 -1.30
N GLU A 248 9.73 -27.74 -0.11
CA GLU A 248 8.70 -27.72 0.93
C GLU A 248 8.72 -26.43 1.77
N LYS A 249 9.91 -25.92 2.11
CA LYS A 249 10.09 -24.82 3.06
C LYS A 249 10.60 -23.52 2.44
N GLY A 250 11.11 -23.58 1.21
CA GLY A 250 11.88 -22.49 0.62
C GLY A 250 13.28 -22.38 1.23
N ILE A 251 14.01 -21.34 0.83
CA ILE A 251 15.31 -20.97 1.41
C ILE A 251 15.46 -19.45 1.39
N PHE A 252 16.12 -18.90 2.40
CA PHE A 252 16.48 -17.49 2.41
C PHE A 252 17.62 -17.23 1.42
N LEU A 253 17.45 -16.22 0.57
CA LEU A 253 18.46 -15.86 -0.44
C LEU A 253 19.83 -15.59 0.20
N GLY A 254 19.87 -14.78 1.26
CA GLY A 254 21.13 -14.48 1.96
C GLY A 254 21.77 -15.69 2.64
N GLU A 255 20.96 -16.64 3.15
CA GLU A 255 21.49 -17.89 3.71
C GLU A 255 22.08 -18.77 2.61
N MET A 256 21.43 -18.85 1.46
CA MET A 256 21.95 -19.59 0.31
C MET A 256 23.26 -18.99 -0.18
N ASP A 257 23.32 -17.67 -0.35
CA ASP A 257 24.53 -16.99 -0.82
C ASP A 257 25.71 -17.18 0.17
N ALA A 258 25.46 -17.10 1.48
CA ALA A 258 26.48 -17.36 2.50
C ALA A 258 26.99 -18.81 2.47
N LYS A 259 26.08 -19.78 2.31
CA LYS A 259 26.45 -21.20 2.20
C LYS A 259 27.21 -21.50 0.91
N LEU A 260 26.83 -20.89 -0.21
CA LEU A 260 27.56 -21.02 -1.48
C LEU A 260 28.97 -20.45 -1.34
N LEU A 261 29.12 -19.30 -0.68
CA LEU A 261 30.44 -18.73 -0.39
C LEU A 261 31.29 -19.69 0.46
N GLN A 262 30.74 -20.24 1.55
CA GLN A 262 31.43 -21.25 2.36
C GLN A 262 31.99 -22.39 1.50
N LYS A 263 31.21 -22.90 0.54
CA LYS A 263 31.65 -24.00 -0.34
C LYS A 263 32.69 -23.57 -1.37
N ILE A 264 32.66 -22.32 -1.82
CA ILE A 264 33.71 -21.74 -2.67
C ILE A 264 35.02 -21.62 -1.88
N GLU A 265 34.96 -21.21 -0.62
CA GLU A 265 36.14 -21.10 0.26
C GLU A 265 36.75 -22.48 0.57
N GLU A 266 35.92 -23.47 0.90
CA GLU A 266 36.35 -24.87 1.07
C GLU A 266 37.02 -25.41 -0.21
N LEU A 267 36.40 -25.18 -1.37
CA LEU A 267 36.95 -25.58 -2.67
C LEU A 267 38.31 -24.91 -2.95
N THR A 268 38.44 -23.64 -2.56
CA THR A 268 39.71 -22.90 -2.68
C THR A 268 40.80 -23.55 -1.82
N LEU A 269 40.50 -23.96 -0.59
CA LEU A 269 41.46 -24.66 0.27
C LEU A 269 41.86 -26.02 -0.31
N TYR A 270 40.93 -26.81 -0.84
CA TYR A 270 41.27 -28.07 -1.52
C TYR A 270 42.16 -27.83 -2.74
N THR A 271 41.90 -26.78 -3.50
CA THR A 271 42.67 -26.44 -4.71
C THR A 271 44.10 -26.04 -4.34
N ILE A 272 44.28 -25.24 -3.29
CA ILE A 272 45.61 -24.90 -2.76
C ILE A 272 46.36 -26.15 -2.31
N ASN A 273 45.69 -27.10 -1.65
CA ASN A 273 46.32 -28.34 -1.21
C ASN A 273 46.69 -29.25 -2.40
N GLN A 274 45.82 -29.35 -3.41
CA GLN A 274 46.12 -30.08 -4.64
C GLN A 274 47.33 -29.50 -5.38
N GLU A 275 47.41 -28.18 -5.50
CA GLU A 275 48.55 -27.49 -6.12
C GLU A 275 49.86 -27.80 -5.38
N LYS A 276 49.86 -27.76 -4.05
CA LYS A 276 51.03 -28.15 -3.25
C LYS A 276 51.45 -29.59 -3.55
N ARG A 277 50.48 -30.52 -3.60
CA ARG A 277 50.77 -31.93 -3.89
C ARG A 277 51.29 -32.16 -5.30
N ILE A 278 50.80 -31.42 -6.29
CA ILE A 278 51.30 -31.48 -7.67
C ILE A 278 52.75 -31.04 -7.73
N ASN A 279 53.09 -29.90 -7.13
CA ASN A 279 54.47 -29.41 -7.08
C ASN A 279 55.42 -30.39 -6.38
N GLU A 280 54.98 -31.03 -5.30
CA GLU A 280 55.74 -32.11 -4.64
C GLU A 280 55.99 -33.29 -5.59
N LEU A 281 54.95 -33.76 -6.27
CA LEU A 281 55.06 -34.88 -7.22
C LEU A 281 55.91 -34.54 -8.44
N GLU A 282 55.86 -33.31 -8.94
CA GLU A 282 56.73 -32.84 -10.03
C GLU A 282 58.20 -32.82 -9.60
N SER A 283 58.49 -32.36 -8.37
CA SER A 283 59.85 -32.39 -7.82
C SER A 283 60.36 -33.82 -7.60
N GLU A 284 59.51 -34.71 -7.07
CA GLU A 284 59.83 -36.14 -6.95
C GLU A 284 60.11 -36.77 -8.33
N ASN A 285 59.29 -36.48 -9.33
CA ASN A 285 59.48 -36.97 -10.70
C ASN A 285 60.77 -36.44 -11.34
N GLU A 286 61.15 -35.19 -11.10
CA GLU A 286 62.41 -34.63 -11.58
C GLU A 286 63.61 -35.36 -10.96
N ASN A 287 63.55 -35.66 -9.65
CA ASN A 287 64.60 -36.40 -8.95
C ASN A 287 64.72 -37.85 -9.45
N VAL A 288 63.59 -38.56 -9.60
CA VAL A 288 63.56 -39.92 -10.18
C VAL A 288 64.07 -39.90 -11.62
N GLY A 289 63.79 -38.84 -12.38
CA GLY A 289 64.32 -38.63 -13.72
C GLY A 289 65.86 -38.58 -13.73
N LYS A 290 66.47 -37.83 -12.82
CA LYS A 290 67.93 -37.73 -12.66
C LYS A 290 68.55 -39.07 -12.26
N GLU A 291 67.98 -39.76 -11.27
CA GLU A 291 68.45 -41.09 -10.85
C GLU A 291 68.40 -42.10 -12.01
N ASN A 292 67.35 -42.08 -12.81
CA ASN A 292 67.22 -42.93 -13.98
C ASN A 292 68.27 -42.62 -15.08
N GLU A 293 68.66 -41.36 -15.27
CA GLU A 293 69.76 -41.00 -16.17
C GLU A 293 71.11 -41.51 -15.66
N GLU A 294 71.40 -41.35 -14.37
CA GLU A 294 72.61 -41.87 -13.75
C GLU A 294 72.72 -43.39 -13.88
N LEU A 295 71.61 -44.10 -13.64
CA LEU A 295 71.53 -45.56 -13.83
C LEU A 295 71.78 -45.96 -15.28
N LYS A 296 71.25 -45.24 -16.28
CA LYS A 296 71.53 -45.50 -17.70
C LYS A 296 73.01 -45.33 -18.02
N ILE A 297 73.65 -44.29 -17.49
CA ILE A 297 75.09 -44.06 -17.67
C ILE A 297 75.88 -45.21 -17.05
N LEU A 298 75.52 -45.63 -15.83
CA LEU A 298 76.18 -46.74 -15.16
C LEU A 298 76.01 -48.06 -15.93
N ALA A 299 74.81 -48.34 -16.43
CA ALA A 299 74.52 -49.51 -17.25
C ALA A 299 75.36 -49.54 -18.53
N ASN A 300 75.49 -48.40 -19.22
CA ASN A 300 76.35 -48.29 -20.41
C ASN A 300 77.82 -48.53 -20.09
N LYS A 301 78.33 -47.97 -18.99
CA LYS A 301 79.71 -48.22 -18.53
C LYS A 301 79.93 -49.70 -18.19
N PHE A 302 78.94 -50.35 -17.59
CA PHE A 302 79.01 -51.78 -17.28
C PHE A 302 79.05 -52.63 -18.56
N LEU A 303 78.23 -52.29 -19.56
CA LEU A 303 78.26 -52.96 -20.87
C LEU A 303 79.64 -52.83 -21.53
N GLU A 304 80.23 -51.63 -21.50
CA GLU A 304 81.58 -51.40 -22.02
C GLU A 304 82.64 -52.22 -21.28
N LEU A 305 82.51 -52.36 -19.96
CA LEU A 305 83.39 -53.21 -19.16
C LEU A 305 83.23 -54.69 -19.52
N GLN A 306 82.01 -55.18 -19.74
CA GLN A 306 81.75 -56.55 -20.20
C GLN A 306 82.43 -56.81 -21.56
N GLU A 307 82.27 -55.91 -22.53
CA GLU A 307 82.94 -56.05 -23.84
C GLU A 307 84.48 -56.07 -23.71
N ARG A 308 85.04 -55.29 -22.79
CA ARG A 308 86.49 -55.29 -22.53
C ARG A 308 86.95 -56.61 -21.88
N LEU A 309 86.15 -57.18 -20.98
CA LEU A 309 86.41 -58.47 -20.35
C LEU A 309 86.37 -59.61 -21.37
N GLU A 310 85.35 -59.67 -22.23
CA GLU A 310 85.25 -60.67 -23.30
C GLU A 310 86.47 -60.65 -24.23
N LYS A 311 86.96 -59.45 -24.60
CA LYS A 311 88.19 -59.28 -25.41
C LYS A 311 89.47 -59.75 -24.71
N LEU A 312 89.50 -59.76 -23.37
CA LEU A 312 90.64 -60.25 -22.59
C LEU A 312 90.58 -61.77 -22.40
N GLU A 313 89.38 -62.33 -22.21
CA GLU A 313 89.16 -63.76 -22.11
C GLU A 313 89.39 -64.48 -23.44
N SER A 314 89.07 -63.84 -24.58
CA SER A 314 89.35 -64.38 -25.92
C SER A 314 90.83 -64.36 -26.34
N ARG A 315 91.73 -63.84 -25.49
CA ARG A 315 93.18 -63.76 -25.73
C ARG A 315 94.00 -64.80 -24.94
N LYS A 316 93.35 -65.67 -24.18
CA LYS A 316 93.94 -66.87 -23.56
C LYS A 316 93.68 -68.09 -24.43
#